data_AF-A0A7Y0GHM5-F1
#
_entry.id   AF-A0A7Y0GHM5-F1
#
_cell.length_a   1.000
_cell.length_b   1.000
_cell.length_c   1.000
_cell.angle_alpha   90.00
_cell.angle_beta   90.00
_cell.angle_gamma   90.00
#
_symmetry.space_group_name_H-M   'P 1'
#
loop_
_entity.id
_entity.type
_entity.pdbx_description
1 polymer ?
#
loop_
_entity_poly.entity_id
_entity_poly.type
_entity_poly.pdbx_seq_one_letter_code
_entity_poly.pdbx_strand_id
1 'polypeptide(L)'
;MQIPPLRGRWAVLLCLLQTVPVWAASVEGEALYRERIMPPAGAVLVVSLEDTARADAPATELASSRVRLAAGPPYHWRLDYDEHLVTSTSRTVLRARIETPQGLWMTTDTVVSASTPAPVLQLHAVQVDADRCPGATTQVALNDCAYEGFLDATAAMSQQLRLIETALPSAQRSQWRQVQKSWLAYSTKTCQFEASAMGNGSARPMVHWQCFDRMTRQRTAELFRLTACPEGDIACPVPRLQRAP
;
A
#
# COMPACT_ATOMS: atom_id res chain seq x y z
N MET A 1 -44.58 12.10 -62.80
CA MET A 1 -44.24 12.19 -61.36
C MET A 1 -43.07 13.15 -61.22
N GLN A 2 -43.34 14.36 -60.74
CA GLN A 2 -42.36 15.40 -60.42
C GLN A 2 -41.72 15.12 -59.06
N ILE A 3 -40.39 15.25 -58.97
CA ILE A 3 -39.68 15.49 -57.70
C ILE A 3 -38.62 16.59 -57.96
N PRO A 4 -38.67 17.74 -57.26
CA PRO A 4 -37.72 18.85 -57.39
C PRO A 4 -36.48 18.69 -56.48
N PRO A 5 -35.45 19.55 -56.61
CA PRO A 5 -34.11 19.31 -56.04
C PRO A 5 -33.96 19.86 -54.62
N LEU A 6 -33.14 19.20 -53.79
CA LEU A 6 -32.75 19.69 -52.47
C LEU A 6 -31.25 20.02 -52.44
N ARG A 7 -30.98 21.33 -52.40
CA ARG A 7 -29.69 21.96 -52.13
C ARG A 7 -29.24 21.63 -50.70
N GLY A 8 -28.20 20.82 -50.56
CA GLY A 8 -27.51 20.62 -49.28
C GLY A 8 -26.50 21.74 -49.02
N ARG A 9 -26.81 22.62 -48.06
CA ARG A 9 -25.89 23.64 -47.53
C ARG A 9 -24.89 22.93 -46.61
N TRP A 10 -23.61 22.92 -46.99
CA TRP A 10 -22.52 22.45 -46.13
C TRP A 10 -22.19 23.54 -45.12
N ALA A 11 -22.73 23.43 -43.91
CA ALA A 11 -22.26 24.23 -42.78
C ALA A 11 -20.95 23.62 -42.28
N VAL A 12 -19.83 24.25 -42.62
CA VAL A 12 -18.51 23.92 -42.06
C VAL A 12 -18.55 24.36 -40.60
N LEU A 13 -18.68 23.39 -39.69
CA LEU A 13 -18.56 23.59 -38.25
C LEU A 13 -17.07 23.83 -37.96
N LEU A 14 -16.67 25.10 -37.82
CA LEU A 14 -15.33 25.48 -37.41
C LEU A 14 -15.15 25.11 -35.94
N CYS A 15 -14.58 23.93 -35.68
CA CYS A 15 -14.22 23.49 -34.35
C CYS A 15 -13.08 24.38 -33.84
N LEU A 16 -13.39 25.40 -33.04
CA LEU A 16 -12.42 26.19 -32.29
C LEU A 16 -11.73 25.25 -31.30
N LEU A 17 -10.58 24.69 -31.71
CA LEU A 17 -9.60 24.08 -30.83
C LEU A 17 -9.10 25.16 -29.87
N GLN A 18 -9.79 25.32 -28.74
CA GLN A 18 -9.25 26.10 -27.64
C GLN A 18 -8.09 25.29 -27.04
N THR A 19 -6.88 25.74 -27.33
CA THR A 19 -5.67 25.30 -26.65
C THR A 19 -5.76 25.76 -25.20
N VAL A 20 -6.26 24.89 -24.32
CA VAL A 20 -6.18 25.15 -22.87
C VAL A 20 -4.69 25.21 -22.52
N PRO A 21 -4.18 26.31 -21.94
CA PRO A 21 -2.82 26.35 -21.45
C PRO A 21 -2.68 25.28 -20.37
N VAL A 22 -1.84 24.27 -20.64
CA VAL A 22 -1.48 23.27 -19.66
C VAL A 22 -0.48 23.93 -18.70
N TRP A 23 -0.94 24.34 -17.53
CA TRP A 23 -0.09 24.77 -16.41
C TRP A 23 0.56 23.55 -15.76
N ALA A 24 1.40 22.86 -16.53
CA ALA A 24 2.17 21.72 -16.05
C ALA A 24 3.53 22.21 -15.56
N ALA A 25 3.75 22.07 -14.26
CA ALA A 25 5.09 22.01 -13.72
C ALA A 25 5.58 20.55 -13.76
N SER A 26 6.89 20.35 -13.76
CA SER A 26 7.48 19.01 -13.78
C SER A 26 8.60 18.90 -12.77
N VAL A 27 8.66 17.76 -12.07
CA VAL A 27 9.81 17.37 -11.25
C VAL A 27 10.46 16.15 -11.89
N GLU A 28 11.78 16.19 -12.00
CA GLU A 28 12.60 15.10 -12.55
C GLU A 28 13.63 14.66 -11.53
N GLY A 29 13.92 13.37 -11.48
CA GLY A 29 14.91 12.83 -10.56
C GLY A 29 15.27 11.38 -10.86
N GLU A 30 15.96 10.78 -9.90
CA GLU A 30 16.38 9.40 -9.95
C GLU A 30 15.74 8.59 -8.83
N ALA A 31 15.53 7.30 -9.08
CA ALA A 31 15.08 6.33 -8.11
C ALA A 31 16.03 5.13 -8.13
N LEU A 32 16.56 4.73 -6.98
CA LEU A 32 17.48 3.60 -6.89
C LEU A 32 17.32 2.86 -5.56
N TYR A 33 17.75 1.60 -5.55
CA TYR A 33 17.88 0.79 -4.34
C TYR A 33 19.29 0.19 -4.30
N ARG A 34 19.74 -0.21 -3.10
CA ARG A 34 21.14 -0.62 -2.87
C ARG A 34 21.39 -2.08 -3.21
N GLU A 35 20.35 -2.89 -3.12
CA GLU A 35 20.37 -4.34 -3.32
C GLU A 35 20.72 -4.66 -4.78
N ARG A 36 21.60 -5.65 -4.99
CA ARG A 36 22.00 -6.10 -6.33
C ARG A 36 21.03 -7.14 -6.87
N ILE A 37 19.75 -6.78 -6.92
CA ILE A 37 18.65 -7.62 -7.40
C ILE A 37 17.99 -6.96 -8.61
N MET A 38 17.41 -7.76 -9.51
CA MET A 38 16.64 -7.22 -10.65
C MET A 38 15.19 -6.98 -10.23
N PRO A 39 14.51 -5.96 -10.79
CA PRO A 39 13.08 -5.81 -10.60
C PRO A 39 12.32 -7.03 -11.16
N PRO A 40 11.28 -7.53 -10.46
CA PRO A 40 10.45 -8.61 -10.96
C PRO A 40 9.79 -8.28 -12.30
N ALA A 41 9.43 -9.33 -13.06
CA ALA A 41 8.75 -9.14 -14.33
C ALA A 41 7.43 -8.37 -14.15
N GLY A 42 7.23 -7.33 -14.98
CA GLY A 42 6.05 -6.47 -14.91
C GLY A 42 6.08 -5.43 -13.79
N ALA A 43 7.23 -5.23 -13.14
CA ALA A 43 7.39 -4.18 -12.13
C ALA A 43 7.19 -2.78 -12.71
N VAL A 44 6.51 -1.92 -11.96
CA VAL A 44 6.25 -0.52 -12.29
C VAL A 44 6.72 0.36 -11.13
N LEU A 45 7.62 1.28 -11.42
CA LEU A 45 7.94 2.38 -10.51
C LEU A 45 6.80 3.39 -10.55
N VAL A 46 6.24 3.69 -9.38
CA VAL A 46 5.25 4.75 -9.19
C VAL A 46 5.87 5.81 -8.29
N VAL A 47 6.01 7.02 -8.83
CA VAL A 47 6.44 8.20 -8.07
C VAL A 47 5.22 9.08 -7.84
N SER A 48 4.93 9.43 -6.60
CA SER A 48 3.83 10.32 -6.22
C SER A 48 4.35 11.62 -5.61
N LEU A 49 3.65 12.70 -5.95
CA LEU A 49 3.76 13.99 -5.28
C LEU A 49 2.63 14.08 -4.25
N GLU A 50 2.98 14.21 -2.97
CA GLU A 50 2.04 14.16 -1.86
C GLU A 50 2.09 15.45 -1.03
N ASP A 51 0.95 16.00 -0.64
CA ASP A 51 0.87 17.10 0.33
C ASP A 51 0.70 16.56 1.75
N THR A 52 1.64 16.92 2.62
CA THR A 52 1.74 16.53 4.04
C THR A 52 1.51 17.70 4.99
N ALA A 53 0.97 18.83 4.51
CA ALA A 53 0.74 20.03 5.32
C ALA A 53 -0.17 19.78 6.54
N ARG A 54 -1.07 18.79 6.43
CA ARG A 54 -1.92 18.34 7.53
C ARG A 54 -1.20 17.26 8.33
N ALA A 55 -0.69 17.64 9.49
CA ALA A 55 -0.20 16.68 10.47
C ALA A 55 -1.31 15.68 10.83
N ASP A 56 -0.94 14.41 11.02
CA ASP A 56 -1.82 13.32 11.47
C ASP A 56 -3.01 12.99 10.54
N ALA A 57 -3.01 13.53 9.32
CA ALA A 57 -3.93 13.15 8.26
C ALA A 57 -3.21 12.34 7.17
N PRO A 58 -3.91 11.43 6.47
CA PRO A 58 -3.36 10.80 5.28
C PRO A 58 -2.89 11.86 4.28
N ALA A 59 -1.67 11.68 3.76
CA ALA A 59 -1.12 12.58 2.75
C ALA A 59 -2.02 12.59 1.51
N THR A 60 -2.24 13.78 0.93
CA THR A 60 -3.07 13.93 -0.26
C THR A 60 -2.20 13.78 -1.50
N GLU A 61 -2.45 12.77 -2.34
CA GLU A 61 -1.75 12.63 -3.62
C GLU A 61 -2.21 13.75 -4.58
N LEU A 62 -1.26 14.57 -5.04
CA LEU A 62 -1.49 15.66 -6.00
C LEU A 62 -1.30 15.17 -7.44
N ALA A 63 -0.32 14.29 -7.66
CA ALA A 63 0.00 13.72 -8.96
C ALA A 63 0.84 12.44 -8.80
N SER A 64 0.82 11.58 -9.83
CA SER A 64 1.72 10.42 -9.90
C SER A 64 2.21 10.13 -11.31
N SER A 65 3.43 9.62 -11.39
CA SER A 65 4.08 9.13 -12.60
C SER A 65 4.31 7.62 -12.51
N ARG A 66 4.18 6.92 -13.63
CA ARG A 66 4.33 5.46 -13.72
C ARG A 66 5.32 5.09 -14.81
N VAL A 67 6.38 4.35 -14.43
CA VAL A 67 7.44 3.91 -15.33
C VAL A 67 7.55 2.39 -15.28
N ARG A 68 7.40 1.71 -16.42
CA ARG A 68 7.64 0.26 -16.50
C ARG A 68 9.13 -0.03 -16.39
N LEU A 69 9.49 -0.97 -15.52
CA LEU A 69 10.88 -1.34 -15.28
C LEU A 69 11.26 -2.55 -16.16
N ALA A 70 12.31 -2.38 -16.96
CA ALA A 70 12.86 -3.42 -17.84
C ALA A 70 14.36 -3.66 -17.64
N ALA A 71 15.02 -2.81 -16.84
CA ALA A 71 16.45 -2.85 -16.52
C ALA A 71 16.64 -2.65 -15.02
N GLY A 72 17.88 -2.76 -14.52
CA GLY A 72 18.22 -2.41 -13.14
C GLY A 72 18.28 -0.89 -12.91
N PRO A 73 18.38 -0.45 -11.63
CA PRO A 73 18.53 0.97 -11.28
C PRO A 73 19.89 1.55 -11.74
N PRO A 74 20.05 2.89 -11.82
CA PRO A 74 19.08 3.93 -11.45
C PRO A 74 17.96 4.12 -12.48
N TYR A 75 16.76 4.46 -12.01
CA TYR A 75 15.60 4.76 -12.83
C TYR A 75 15.39 6.26 -12.93
N HIS A 76 15.43 6.81 -14.14
CA HIS A 76 15.06 8.19 -14.39
C HIS A 76 13.54 8.31 -14.51
N TRP A 77 12.97 9.30 -13.83
CA TRP A 77 11.55 9.55 -13.83
C TRP A 77 11.25 11.03 -13.99
N ARG A 78 10.08 11.33 -14.55
CA ARG A 78 9.52 12.68 -14.70
C ARG A 78 8.07 12.64 -14.23
N LEU A 79 7.71 13.57 -13.37
CA LEU A 79 6.37 13.73 -12.83
C LEU A 79 5.85 15.11 -13.24
N ASP A 80 4.87 15.11 -14.14
CA ASP A 80 4.14 16.30 -14.54
C ASP A 80 2.96 16.51 -13.57
N TYR A 81 2.75 17.74 -13.09
CA TYR A 81 1.67 18.08 -12.16
C TYR A 81 1.12 19.49 -12.41
N ASP A 82 -0.12 19.73 -11.99
CA ASP A 82 -0.73 21.06 -12.03
C ASP A 82 -0.18 21.93 -10.89
N GLU A 83 0.50 23.02 -11.24
CA GLU A 83 1.13 23.91 -10.26
C GLU A 83 0.13 24.60 -9.33
N HIS A 84 -1.13 24.77 -9.76
CA HIS A 84 -2.18 25.37 -8.92
C HIS A 84 -2.60 24.49 -7.74
N LEU A 85 -2.28 23.19 -7.79
CA LEU A 85 -2.50 22.28 -6.67
C LEU A 85 -1.50 22.51 -5.53
N VAL A 86 -0.37 23.18 -5.81
CA VAL A 86 0.66 23.47 -4.81
C VAL A 86 0.49 24.91 -4.33
N THR A 87 0.10 25.05 -3.06
CA THR A 87 -0.12 26.35 -2.43
C THR A 87 1.07 26.78 -1.57
N SER A 88 1.11 28.04 -1.13
CA SER A 88 2.13 28.53 -0.20
C SER A 88 2.11 27.82 1.17
N THR A 89 1.03 27.09 1.48
CA THR A 89 0.89 26.32 2.72
C THR A 89 1.16 24.82 2.55
N SER A 90 1.33 24.35 1.32
CA SER A 90 1.56 22.93 1.03
C SER A 90 2.94 22.48 1.50
N ARG A 91 3.01 21.25 2.02
CA ARG A 91 4.28 20.57 2.33
C ARG A 91 4.42 19.38 1.39
N THR A 92 4.96 19.66 0.21
CA THR A 92 5.04 18.69 -0.87
C THR A 92 6.24 17.77 -0.72
N VAL A 93 5.97 16.48 -0.68
CA VAL A 93 6.98 15.43 -0.58
C VAL A 93 6.85 14.47 -1.76
N LEU A 94 7.98 13.90 -2.15
CA LEU A 94 8.07 12.85 -3.16
C LEU A 94 8.12 11.50 -2.46
N ARG A 95 7.29 10.57 -2.94
CA ARG A 95 7.31 9.17 -2.52
C ARG A 95 7.48 8.28 -3.73
N ALA A 96 8.36 7.29 -3.62
CA ALA A 96 8.51 6.27 -4.66
C ALA A 96 8.12 4.90 -4.12
N ARG A 97 7.46 4.12 -4.96
CA ARG A 97 7.17 2.71 -4.72
C ARG A 97 7.37 1.90 -5.98
N ILE A 98 7.81 0.65 -5.85
CA ILE A 98 7.81 -0.30 -6.95
C ILE A 98 6.68 -1.30 -6.70
N GLU A 99 5.73 -1.33 -7.61
CA GLU A 99 4.62 -2.29 -7.61
C GLU A 99 4.92 -3.42 -8.59
N THR A 100 4.48 -4.62 -8.22
CA THR A 100 4.56 -5.83 -9.05
C THR A 100 3.16 -6.44 -9.17
N PRO A 101 2.94 -7.41 -10.08
CA PRO A 101 1.69 -8.17 -10.10
C PRO A 101 1.33 -8.83 -8.76
N GLN A 102 2.33 -9.08 -7.90
CA GLN A 102 2.18 -9.69 -6.57
C GLN A 102 1.94 -8.67 -5.45
N GLY A 103 2.06 -7.36 -5.73
CA GLY A 103 1.88 -6.29 -4.75
C GLY A 103 3.09 -5.35 -4.64
N LEU A 104 3.11 -4.56 -3.57
CA LEU A 104 4.17 -3.59 -3.27
C LEU A 104 5.49 -4.31 -2.98
N TRP A 105 6.53 -4.07 -3.80
CA TRP A 105 7.84 -4.70 -3.67
C TRP A 105 8.87 -3.83 -2.96
N MET A 106 8.88 -2.52 -3.25
CA MET A 106 9.80 -1.57 -2.62
C MET A 106 9.13 -0.22 -2.35
N THR A 107 9.62 0.51 -1.35
CA THR A 107 9.13 1.86 -1.01
C THR A 107 10.26 2.74 -0.47
N THR A 108 10.11 4.06 -0.60
CA THR A 108 10.95 5.04 0.10
C THR A 108 10.50 5.19 1.57
N ASP A 109 11.47 5.33 2.48
CA ASP A 109 11.26 5.57 3.92
C ASP A 109 11.74 6.97 4.37
N THR A 110 12.43 7.70 3.50
CA THR A 110 12.94 9.04 3.74
C THR A 110 11.99 10.10 3.19
N VAL A 111 11.92 11.24 3.87
CA VAL A 111 11.17 12.41 3.41
C VAL A 111 12.03 13.21 2.44
N VAL A 112 11.61 13.25 1.18
CA VAL A 112 12.27 14.05 0.14
C VAL A 112 11.31 15.16 -0.30
N SER A 113 11.70 16.42 -0.11
CA SER A 113 10.88 17.56 -0.54
C SER A 113 10.82 17.63 -2.07
N ALA A 114 9.66 17.99 -2.63
CA ALA A 114 9.51 18.18 -4.07
C ALA A 114 10.34 19.38 -4.61
N SER A 115 10.72 20.31 -3.73
CA SER A 115 11.62 21.43 -4.06
C SER A 115 13.10 21.06 -4.11
N THR A 116 13.45 19.82 -3.77
CA THR A 116 14.84 19.35 -3.80
C THR A 116 15.34 19.32 -5.25
N PRO A 117 16.46 19.98 -5.60
CA PRO A 117 17.03 19.87 -6.94
C PRO A 117 17.55 18.45 -7.20
N ALA A 118 17.18 17.86 -8.34
CA ALA A 118 17.60 16.52 -8.76
C ALA A 118 17.47 15.46 -7.62
N PRO A 119 16.26 15.24 -7.10
CA PRO A 119 16.04 14.34 -5.98
C PRO A 119 16.41 12.90 -6.34
N VAL A 120 17.10 12.25 -5.40
CA VAL A 120 17.41 10.81 -5.47
C VAL A 120 16.53 10.10 -4.46
N LEU A 121 15.59 9.30 -4.95
CA LEU A 121 14.69 8.50 -4.13
C LEU A 121 15.32 7.14 -3.84
N GLN A 122 15.75 6.93 -2.59
CA GLN A 122 16.29 5.66 -2.12
C GLN A 122 15.14 4.73 -1.74
N LEU A 123 14.96 3.66 -2.49
CA LEU A 123 13.99 2.62 -2.20
C LEU A 123 14.62 1.51 -1.36
N HIS A 124 13.78 0.92 -0.51
CA HIS A 124 14.11 -0.26 0.27
C HIS A 124 13.08 -1.36 0.01
N ALA A 125 13.55 -2.61 0.07
CA ALA A 125 12.68 -3.77 -0.01
C ALA A 125 11.61 -3.73 1.09
N VAL A 126 10.35 -3.81 0.68
CA VAL A 126 9.29 -4.17 1.60
C VAL A 126 9.43 -5.67 1.80
N GLN A 127 9.45 -6.12 3.05
CA GLN A 127 9.42 -7.55 3.35
C GLN A 127 8.04 -8.09 2.93
N VAL A 128 7.93 -8.48 1.66
CA VAL A 128 6.86 -9.33 1.13
C VAL A 128 7.45 -10.73 1.07
N ASP A 129 6.74 -11.74 1.58
CA ASP A 129 7.23 -13.10 1.86
C ASP A 129 7.79 -13.91 0.67
N ALA A 130 8.12 -13.29 -0.48
CA ALA A 130 8.73 -13.93 -1.64
C ALA A 130 10.10 -14.58 -1.34
N ASP A 131 10.87 -14.05 -0.39
CA ASP A 131 12.16 -14.63 0.05
C ASP A 131 12.00 -15.75 1.10
N ARG A 132 10.79 -15.97 1.63
CA ARG A 132 10.57 -16.93 2.72
C ARG A 132 10.52 -18.37 2.23
N CYS A 133 10.29 -18.59 0.93
CA CYS A 133 10.07 -19.93 0.38
C CYS A 133 10.87 -20.17 -0.91
N PRO A 134 12.21 -20.07 -0.86
CA PRO A 134 13.04 -20.29 -2.05
C PRO A 134 12.85 -21.73 -2.56
N GLY A 135 12.42 -21.86 -3.82
CA GLY A 135 12.29 -23.15 -4.50
C GLY A 135 10.97 -23.90 -4.28
N ALA A 136 9.98 -23.31 -3.61
CA ALA A 136 8.64 -23.87 -3.52
C ALA A 136 7.96 -23.89 -4.90
N THR A 137 8.02 -25.03 -5.59
CA THR A 137 7.48 -25.22 -6.96
C THR A 137 6.38 -26.27 -7.04
N THR A 138 6.26 -27.11 -6.01
CA THR A 138 5.17 -28.09 -5.90
C THR A 138 4.05 -27.53 -5.04
N GLN A 139 2.81 -27.99 -5.26
CA GLN A 139 1.68 -27.51 -4.46
C GLN A 139 1.83 -27.82 -2.96
N VAL A 140 2.51 -28.92 -2.62
CA VAL A 140 2.83 -29.28 -1.23
C VAL A 140 3.78 -28.23 -0.64
N ALA A 141 4.90 -27.96 -1.31
CA ALA A 141 5.86 -26.95 -0.84
C ALA A 141 5.23 -25.55 -0.74
N LEU A 142 4.32 -25.20 -1.66
CA LEU A 142 3.57 -23.94 -1.60
C LEU A 142 2.56 -23.91 -0.44
N ASN A 143 1.91 -25.03 -0.12
CA ASN A 143 1.03 -25.15 1.05
C ASN A 143 1.81 -25.00 2.36
N ASP A 144 2.97 -25.66 2.46
CA ASP A 144 3.83 -25.62 3.64
C ASP A 144 4.39 -24.20 3.86
N CYS A 145 4.88 -23.58 2.79
CA CYS A 145 5.31 -22.19 2.77
C CYS A 145 4.22 -21.22 3.30
N ALA A 146 2.99 -21.36 2.81
CA ALA A 146 1.89 -20.52 3.25
C ALA A 146 1.58 -20.71 4.75
N TYR A 147 1.71 -21.94 5.25
CA TYR A 147 1.54 -22.24 6.67
C TYR A 147 2.66 -21.63 7.53
N GLU A 148 3.91 -21.72 7.10
CA GLU A 148 5.05 -21.09 7.78
C GLU A 148 4.89 -19.57 7.86
N GLY A 149 4.45 -18.93 6.78
CA GLY A 149 4.11 -17.50 6.79
C GLY A 149 3.09 -17.14 7.88
N PHE A 150 2.01 -17.92 7.97
CA PHE A 150 1.01 -17.75 9.03
C PHE A 150 1.59 -17.94 10.44
N LEU A 151 2.46 -18.92 10.66
CA LEU A 151 3.10 -19.13 11.97
C LEU A 151 3.94 -17.92 12.38
N ASP A 152 4.70 -17.36 11.45
CA ASP A 152 5.52 -16.17 11.69
C ASP A 152 4.65 -14.93 11.99
N ALA A 153 3.58 -14.71 11.23
CA ALA A 153 2.62 -13.66 11.52
C ALA A 153 1.98 -13.82 12.90
N THR A 154 1.68 -15.07 13.30
CA THR A 154 1.09 -15.40 14.60
C THR A 154 2.07 -15.13 15.75
N ALA A 155 3.37 -15.39 15.56
CA ALA A 155 4.39 -15.09 16.56
C ALA A 155 4.37 -13.60 16.94
N ALA A 156 4.36 -12.70 15.95
CA ALA A 156 4.27 -11.25 16.16
C ALA A 156 2.95 -10.84 16.84
N MET A 157 1.80 -11.35 16.38
CA MET A 157 0.51 -11.07 17.00
C MET A 157 0.47 -11.51 18.46
N SER A 158 1.00 -12.71 18.77
CA SER A 158 0.98 -13.27 20.11
C SER A 158 1.78 -12.41 21.11
N GLN A 159 2.88 -11.82 20.67
CA GLN A 159 3.67 -10.89 21.49
C GLN A 159 2.85 -9.66 21.87
N GLN A 160 2.19 -9.04 20.89
CA GLN A 160 1.38 -7.86 21.10
C GLN A 160 0.18 -8.13 22.01
N LEU A 161 -0.49 -9.28 21.84
CA LEU A 161 -1.59 -9.70 22.70
C LEU A 161 -1.16 -9.84 24.17
N ARG A 162 0.01 -10.44 24.43
CA ARG A 162 0.55 -10.58 25.78
C ARG A 162 0.86 -9.21 26.41
N LEU A 163 1.47 -8.31 25.65
CA LEU A 163 1.75 -6.94 26.12
C LEU A 163 0.46 -6.22 26.53
N ILE A 164 -0.59 -6.30 25.71
CA ILE A 164 -1.87 -5.67 26.03
C ILE A 164 -2.53 -6.33 27.25
N GLU A 165 -2.67 -7.66 27.27
CA GLU A 165 -3.33 -8.38 28.38
C GLU A 165 -2.67 -8.07 29.73
N THR A 166 -1.34 -7.98 29.76
CA THR A 166 -0.58 -7.67 30.98
C THR A 166 -0.78 -6.23 31.45
N ALA A 167 -0.91 -5.27 30.53
CA ALA A 167 -1.15 -3.87 30.86
C ALA A 167 -2.61 -3.58 31.28
N LEU A 168 -3.57 -4.38 30.82
CA LEU A 168 -5.01 -4.15 31.03
C LEU A 168 -5.45 -4.28 32.51
N PRO A 169 -6.30 -3.36 33.02
CA PRO A 169 -7.01 -3.52 34.28
C PRO A 169 -7.92 -4.74 34.28
N SER A 170 -8.12 -5.37 35.44
CA SER A 170 -8.93 -6.60 35.59
C SER A 170 -10.34 -6.47 35.00
N ALA A 171 -10.97 -5.30 35.15
CA ALA A 171 -12.31 -5.01 34.64
C ALA A 171 -12.41 -5.10 33.10
N GLN A 172 -11.34 -4.82 32.36
CA GLN A 172 -11.35 -4.80 30.89
C GLN A 172 -10.97 -6.15 30.26
N ARG A 173 -10.33 -7.05 31.02
CA ARG A 173 -9.77 -8.30 30.47
C ARG A 173 -10.83 -9.24 29.89
N SER A 174 -12.03 -9.27 30.45
CA SER A 174 -13.13 -10.10 29.93
C SER A 174 -13.57 -9.63 28.54
N GLN A 175 -13.81 -8.33 28.38
CA GLN A 175 -14.18 -7.70 27.11
C GLN A 175 -13.08 -7.88 26.08
N TRP A 176 -11.82 -7.66 26.46
CA TRP A 176 -10.67 -7.88 25.59
C TRP A 176 -10.58 -9.32 25.06
N ARG A 177 -10.73 -10.33 25.93
CA ARG A 177 -10.75 -11.74 25.48
C ARG A 177 -11.92 -12.06 24.56
N GLN A 178 -13.09 -11.45 24.79
CA GLN A 178 -14.24 -11.59 23.89
C GLN A 178 -13.92 -11.03 22.49
N VAL A 179 -13.27 -9.86 22.41
CA VAL A 179 -12.84 -9.28 21.14
C VAL A 179 -11.90 -10.22 20.38
N GLN A 180 -10.89 -10.80 21.05
CA GLN A 180 -9.98 -11.74 20.38
C GLN A 180 -10.69 -13.02 19.92
N LYS A 181 -11.61 -13.55 20.74
CA LYS A 181 -12.43 -14.71 20.36
C LYS A 181 -13.30 -14.42 19.14
N SER A 182 -13.95 -13.25 19.09
CA SER A 182 -14.77 -12.83 17.96
C SER A 182 -13.93 -12.65 16.70
N TRP A 183 -12.73 -12.08 16.81
CA TRP A 183 -11.79 -11.98 15.70
C TRP A 183 -11.34 -13.35 15.17
N LEU A 184 -11.05 -14.30 16.06
CA LEU A 184 -10.69 -15.68 15.66
C LEU A 184 -11.84 -16.38 14.92
N ALA A 185 -13.07 -16.21 15.40
CA ALA A 185 -14.25 -16.75 14.74
C ALA A 185 -14.46 -16.13 13.35
N TYR A 186 -14.34 -14.81 13.25
CA TYR A 186 -14.46 -14.07 11.98
C TYR A 186 -13.39 -14.50 10.98
N SER A 187 -12.11 -14.45 11.35
CA SER A 187 -11.00 -14.84 10.48
C SER A 187 -11.11 -16.30 10.00
N THR A 188 -11.47 -17.22 10.90
CA THR A 188 -11.72 -18.62 10.52
C THR A 188 -12.79 -18.75 9.44
N LYS A 189 -13.92 -18.06 9.59
CA LYS A 189 -15.02 -18.10 8.62
C LYS A 189 -14.65 -17.43 7.30
N THR A 190 -13.95 -16.29 7.35
CA THR A 190 -13.42 -15.61 6.17
C THR A 190 -12.46 -16.51 5.39
N CYS A 191 -11.46 -17.10 6.05
CA CYS A 191 -10.48 -17.93 5.35
C CYS A 191 -11.03 -19.29 4.90
N GLN A 192 -12.10 -19.80 5.54
CA GLN A 192 -12.86 -20.94 5.00
C GLN A 192 -13.61 -20.57 3.72
N PHE A 193 -14.21 -19.37 3.68
CA PHE A 193 -14.93 -18.86 2.53
C PHE A 193 -14.00 -18.51 1.37
N GLU A 194 -12.89 -17.81 1.60
CA GLU A 194 -11.91 -17.48 0.55
C GLU A 194 -11.34 -18.75 -0.11
N ALA A 195 -10.98 -19.76 0.69
CA ALA A 195 -10.51 -21.03 0.17
C ALA A 195 -11.60 -21.88 -0.51
N SER A 196 -12.88 -21.54 -0.35
CA SER A 196 -13.99 -22.34 -0.89
C SER A 196 -13.99 -22.42 -2.41
N ALA A 197 -13.47 -21.39 -3.09
CA ALA A 197 -13.34 -21.35 -4.55
C ALA A 197 -12.49 -22.52 -5.09
N MET A 198 -11.58 -23.07 -4.27
CA MET A 198 -10.73 -24.20 -4.64
C MET A 198 -11.43 -25.56 -4.50
N GLY A 199 -12.67 -25.61 -3.98
CA GLY A 199 -13.34 -26.87 -3.68
C GLY A 199 -12.47 -27.75 -2.79
N ASN A 200 -12.21 -29.00 -3.20
CA ASN A 200 -11.27 -29.92 -2.54
C ASN A 200 -9.90 -29.98 -3.25
N GLY A 201 -9.57 -28.97 -4.06
CA GLY A 201 -8.32 -28.89 -4.81
C GLY A 201 -7.09 -28.76 -3.91
N SER A 202 -5.94 -29.18 -4.43
CA SER A 202 -4.66 -29.20 -3.70
C SER A 202 -4.14 -27.82 -3.30
N ALA A 203 -4.63 -26.75 -3.94
CA ALA A 203 -4.32 -25.35 -3.61
C ALA A 203 -5.18 -24.76 -2.48
N ARG A 204 -6.23 -25.46 -2.03
CA ARG A 204 -7.12 -25.00 -0.96
C ARG A 204 -6.35 -24.63 0.33
N PRO A 205 -5.40 -25.45 0.83
CA PRO A 205 -4.67 -25.12 2.05
C PRO A 205 -3.78 -23.89 1.90
N MET A 206 -3.09 -23.73 0.76
CA MET A 206 -2.31 -22.52 0.47
C MET A 206 -3.17 -21.26 0.54
N VAL A 207 -4.32 -21.23 -0.16
CA VAL A 207 -5.23 -20.07 -0.12
C VAL A 207 -5.74 -19.81 1.29
N HIS A 208 -6.07 -20.88 2.03
CA HIS A 208 -6.51 -20.77 3.42
C HIS A 208 -5.45 -20.12 4.32
N TRP A 209 -4.19 -20.55 4.22
CA TRP A 209 -3.11 -20.03 5.05
C TRP A 209 -2.63 -18.65 4.63
N GLN A 210 -2.63 -18.33 3.33
CA GLN A 210 -2.37 -16.98 2.83
C GLN A 210 -3.40 -15.97 3.35
N CYS A 211 -4.68 -16.36 3.42
CA CYS A 211 -5.71 -15.54 4.07
C CYS A 211 -5.39 -15.30 5.55
N PHE A 212 -5.05 -16.36 6.28
CA PHE A 212 -4.75 -16.27 7.71
C PHE A 212 -3.51 -15.43 7.99
N ASP A 213 -2.43 -15.57 7.21
CA ASP A 213 -1.25 -14.72 7.29
C ASP A 213 -1.63 -13.23 7.12
N ARG A 214 -2.33 -12.88 6.02
CA ARG A 214 -2.77 -11.51 5.74
C ARG A 214 -3.60 -10.92 6.88
N MET A 215 -4.62 -11.65 7.36
CA MET A 215 -5.49 -11.17 8.43
C MET A 215 -4.75 -11.03 9.76
N THR A 216 -3.77 -11.89 10.03
CA THR A 216 -2.97 -11.86 11.26
C THR A 216 -2.01 -10.66 11.26
N ARG A 217 -1.41 -10.32 10.12
CA ARG A 217 -0.60 -9.10 9.96
C ARG A 217 -1.44 -7.83 10.13
N GLN A 218 -2.61 -7.78 9.49
CA GLN A 218 -3.56 -6.67 9.65
C GLN A 218 -3.96 -6.51 11.12
N ARG A 219 -4.30 -7.60 11.80
CA ARG A 219 -4.64 -7.59 13.22
C ARG A 219 -3.48 -7.09 14.08
N THR A 220 -2.26 -7.54 13.82
CA THR A 220 -1.07 -7.07 14.56
C THR A 220 -0.92 -5.55 14.44
N ALA A 221 -1.13 -4.98 13.25
CA ALA A 221 -1.10 -3.53 13.06
C ALA A 221 -2.22 -2.80 13.82
N GLU A 222 -3.44 -3.35 13.84
CA GLU A 222 -4.53 -2.81 14.67
C GLU A 222 -4.17 -2.83 16.16
N LEU A 223 -3.62 -3.94 16.65
CA LEU A 223 -3.23 -4.09 18.05
C LEU A 223 -2.09 -3.14 18.45
N PHE A 224 -1.17 -2.84 17.53
CA PHE A 224 -0.12 -1.86 17.76
C PHE A 224 -0.68 -0.46 18.02
N ARG A 225 -1.71 -0.04 17.26
CA ARG A 225 -2.37 1.26 17.46
C ARG A 225 -2.98 1.40 18.86
N LEU A 226 -3.48 0.31 19.44
CA LEU A 226 -4.01 0.31 20.81
C LEU A 226 -2.95 0.56 21.89
N THR A 227 -1.67 0.44 21.53
CA THR A 227 -0.52 0.64 22.43
C THR A 227 0.35 1.84 22.07
N ALA A 228 0.07 2.52 20.96
CA ALA A 228 0.87 3.63 20.44
C ALA A 228 0.05 4.94 20.44
N CYS A 229 -0.67 5.21 21.53
CA CYS A 229 -1.51 6.39 21.65
C CYS A 229 -0.69 7.61 22.12
N PRO A 230 -0.96 8.82 21.59
CA PRO A 230 -0.45 10.07 22.15
C PRO A 230 -0.97 10.31 23.58
N GLU A 231 -0.22 11.10 24.36
CA GLU A 231 -0.70 11.58 25.66
C GLU A 231 -1.99 12.40 25.49
N GLY A 232 -2.97 12.15 26.36
CA GLY A 232 -4.27 12.84 26.32
C GLY A 232 -5.30 12.25 25.33
N ASP A 233 -4.98 11.17 24.62
CA ASP A 233 -5.97 10.43 23.84
C ASP A 233 -6.97 9.70 24.75
N ILE A 234 -8.16 10.29 24.90
CA ILE A 234 -9.26 9.76 25.73
C ILE A 234 -9.86 8.47 25.17
N ALA A 235 -9.61 8.14 23.91
CA ALA A 235 -10.07 6.90 23.28
C ALA A 235 -9.07 5.75 23.46
N CYS A 236 -7.88 6.00 24.01
CA CYS A 236 -6.85 4.98 24.17
C CYS A 236 -7.26 3.91 25.20
N PRO A 237 -7.42 2.64 24.81
CA PRO A 237 -7.88 1.61 25.73
C PRO A 237 -6.76 1.06 26.63
N VAL A 238 -5.49 1.35 26.34
CA VAL A 238 -4.32 0.86 27.10
C VAL A 238 -3.38 2.00 27.51
N PRO A 239 -3.82 2.94 28.37
CA PRO A 239 -3.05 4.15 28.69
C PRO A 239 -1.70 3.88 29.37
N ARG A 240 -1.52 2.73 30.02
CA ARG A 240 -0.25 2.34 30.67
C ARG A 240 0.91 2.06 29.71
N LEU A 241 0.61 1.90 28.42
CA LEU A 241 1.61 1.68 27.36
C LEU A 241 1.86 2.95 26.53
N GLN A 242 1.27 4.09 26.89
CA GLN A 242 1.56 5.38 26.27
C GLN A 242 3.04 5.71 26.43
N ARG A 243 3.68 6.18 25.35
CA ARG A 243 5.02 6.76 25.46
C ARG A 243 4.88 8.11 26.16
N ALA A 244 5.60 8.27 27.28
CA ALA A 244 5.87 9.58 27.85
C ALA A 244 6.58 10.46 26.81
N PRO A 245 6.50 11.79 26.90
CA PRO A 245 7.04 12.71 25.91
C PRO A 245 8.58 12.66 25.85
#